data_AF-A0A661DCW3-F1
#
_entry.id   AF-A0A661DCW3-F1
#
_cell.length_a   1.000
_cell.length_b   1.000
_cell.length_c   1.000
_cell.angle_alpha   90.00
_cell.angle_beta   90.00
_cell.angle_gamma   90.00
#
_symmetry.space_group_name_H-M   'P 1'
#
loop_
_entity.id
_entity.type
_entity.pdbx_description
1 polymer ?
#
loop_
_entity_poly.entity_id
_entity_poly.type
_entity_poly.pdbx_seq_one_letter_code
_entity_poly.pdbx_strand_id
1 'polypeptide(L)'
;MTIKKAFVAINAILLANEDKKVKTIMPDLVELMSAKGAGGGASSVHRNEAGEVVGIMDYYFKVWLPVAFVEYGAKANSASGLNTMCKLGTSLWTKQQREFKKGKEELLDNVAAGDVLPTEIQQHLDDLEEARGFIAAYPIPELAFASTEDMDAATDEDMEAAVQAYQDALDEAEAERIAAEAAEEE
;
A
#
# COMPACT_ATOMS: atom_id res chain seq x y z
N MET A 1 23.47 -23.50 7.82
CA MET A 1 23.33 -22.37 6.87
C MET A 1 21.92 -22.44 6.30
N THR A 2 21.11 -21.38 6.42
CA THR A 2 19.72 -21.39 5.93
C THR A 2 19.67 -20.78 4.53
N ILE A 3 19.23 -21.56 3.54
CA ILE A 3 19.12 -21.13 2.15
C ILE A 3 17.73 -20.52 1.94
N LYS A 4 17.65 -19.34 1.31
CA LYS A 4 16.35 -18.70 1.03
C LYS A 4 15.50 -19.62 0.15
N LYS A 5 14.19 -19.69 0.42
CA LYS A 5 13.24 -20.61 -0.25
C LYS A 5 13.33 -20.58 -1.78
N ALA A 6 13.48 -19.38 -2.36
CA ALA A 6 13.60 -19.18 -3.80
C ALA A 6 14.82 -19.88 -4.44
N PHE A 7 15.86 -20.18 -3.65
CA PHE A 7 17.11 -20.78 -4.14
C PHE A 7 17.27 -22.25 -3.74
N VAL A 8 16.33 -22.84 -3.01
CA VAL A 8 16.44 -24.23 -2.53
C VAL A 8 16.53 -25.21 -3.70
N ALA A 9 15.70 -25.05 -4.73
CA ALA A 9 15.70 -25.91 -5.91
C ALA A 9 16.99 -25.77 -6.75
N ILE A 10 17.46 -24.53 -6.95
CA ILE A 10 18.74 -24.27 -7.64
C ILE A 10 19.90 -24.90 -6.87
N ASN A 11 19.93 -24.70 -5.55
CA ASN A 11 20.99 -25.26 -4.70
C ASN A 11 20.99 -26.79 -4.71
N ALA A 12 19.82 -27.43 -4.74
CA ALA A 12 19.72 -28.88 -4.85
C ALA A 12 20.33 -29.41 -6.17
N ILE A 13 20.08 -28.74 -7.30
CA ILE A 13 20.68 -29.11 -8.60
C ILE A 13 22.19 -28.93 -8.57
N LEU A 14 22.69 -27.83 -7.99
CA LEU A 14 24.12 -27.57 -7.90
C LEU A 14 24.84 -28.62 -7.04
N LEU A 15 24.29 -28.98 -5.88
CA LEU A 15 24.86 -30.02 -5.01
C LEU A 15 24.84 -31.39 -5.67
N ALA A 16 23.74 -31.76 -6.34
CA ALA A 16 23.62 -33.05 -7.01
C ALA A 16 24.56 -33.21 -8.22
N ASN A 17 25.20 -32.13 -8.67
CA ASN A 17 26.05 -32.11 -9.85
C ASN A 17 27.39 -31.40 -9.60
N GLU A 18 27.87 -31.38 -8.35
CA GLU A 18 29.08 -30.63 -7.95
C GLU A 18 30.33 -30.98 -8.77
N ASP A 19 30.46 -32.24 -9.19
CA ASP A 19 31.58 -32.73 -10.00
C ASP A 19 31.37 -32.63 -11.52
N LYS A 20 30.22 -32.12 -11.96
CA LYS A 20 29.90 -31.99 -13.39
C LYS A 20 30.30 -30.62 -13.92
N LYS A 21 30.60 -30.58 -15.22
CA LYS A 21 30.85 -29.31 -15.91
C LYS A 21 29.56 -28.48 -15.91
N VAL A 22 29.65 -27.22 -15.48
CA VAL A 22 28.52 -26.26 -15.46
C VAL A 22 27.71 -26.25 -16.77
N LYS A 23 28.38 -26.40 -17.92
CA LYS A 23 27.72 -26.47 -19.24
C LYS A 23 26.67 -27.58 -19.35
N THR A 24 26.83 -28.71 -18.65
CA THR A 24 25.89 -29.85 -18.75
C THR A 24 24.65 -29.68 -17.91
N ILE A 25 24.68 -28.81 -16.89
CA ILE A 25 23.52 -28.50 -16.03
C ILE A 25 22.88 -27.15 -16.37
N MET A 26 23.50 -26.37 -17.25
CA MET A 26 23.01 -25.06 -17.65
C MET A 26 21.59 -25.08 -18.27
N PRO A 27 21.20 -26.07 -19.11
CA PRO A 27 19.83 -26.14 -19.62
C PRO A 27 18.79 -26.25 -18.50
N ASP A 28 19.00 -27.13 -17.53
CA ASP A 28 18.10 -27.36 -16.39
C ASP A 28 18.04 -26.13 -15.47
N LEU A 29 19.18 -25.47 -15.26
CA LEU A 29 19.24 -24.22 -14.50
C LEU A 29 18.49 -23.10 -15.24
N VAL A 30 18.66 -22.97 -16.55
CA VAL A 30 17.96 -21.98 -17.37
C VAL A 30 16.47 -22.26 -17.36
N GLU A 31 16.03 -23.51 -17.50
CA GLU A 31 14.62 -23.89 -17.41
C GLU A 31 14.04 -23.51 -16.05
N LEU A 32 14.74 -23.84 -14.95
CA LEU A 32 14.26 -23.56 -13.60
C LEU A 32 14.27 -22.07 -13.25
N MET A 33 15.21 -21.29 -13.80
CA MET A 33 15.28 -19.83 -13.63
C MET A 33 14.36 -19.08 -14.60
N SER A 34 14.01 -19.68 -15.75
CA SER A 34 13.14 -19.09 -16.78
C SER A 34 11.68 -19.50 -16.63
N ALA A 35 11.41 -20.58 -15.89
CA ALA A 35 10.09 -20.84 -15.34
C ALA A 35 9.72 -19.59 -14.54
N LYS A 36 8.84 -18.75 -15.14
CA LYS A 36 8.34 -17.49 -14.60
C LYS A 36 8.25 -17.64 -13.11
N GLY A 37 9.14 -16.96 -12.40
CA GLY A 37 9.41 -17.27 -11.00
C GLY A 37 8.10 -17.48 -10.27
N ALA A 38 7.81 -18.73 -9.92
CA ALA A 38 6.93 -19.08 -8.81
C ALA A 38 7.62 -18.66 -7.50
N GLY A 39 8.19 -17.46 -7.50
CA GLY A 39 8.72 -16.75 -6.36
C GLY A 39 7.51 -16.35 -5.54
N GLY A 40 7.08 -17.28 -4.70
CA GLY A 40 6.14 -17.04 -3.61
C GLY A 40 6.73 -16.04 -2.61
N GLY A 41 6.78 -14.78 -3.00
CA GLY A 41 6.43 -13.65 -2.15
C GLY A 41 5.12 -13.12 -2.68
N ALA A 42 4.13 -12.90 -1.82
CA ALA A 42 2.88 -12.25 -2.21
C ALA A 42 3.22 -10.98 -3.00
N SER A 43 3.01 -10.99 -4.32
CA SER A 43 3.29 -9.80 -5.12
C SER A 43 2.26 -8.76 -4.74
N SER A 44 2.69 -7.56 -4.40
CA SER A 44 1.78 -6.43 -4.14
C SER A 44 1.17 -5.87 -5.44
N VAL A 45 1.21 -6.65 -6.51
CA VAL A 45 0.84 -6.29 -7.88
C VAL A 45 0.11 -7.49 -8.47
N HIS A 46 -1.09 -7.26 -8.96
CA HIS A 46 -1.92 -8.24 -9.66
C HIS A 46 -1.95 -7.91 -11.15
N ARG A 47 -1.87 -8.94 -11.97
CA ARG A 47 -1.85 -8.82 -13.44
C ARG A 47 -2.86 -9.77 -14.05
N ASN A 48 -3.57 -9.30 -15.07
CA ASN A 48 -4.48 -10.14 -15.84
C ASN A 48 -3.72 -11.11 -16.78
N GLU A 49 -4.47 -11.92 -17.53
CA GLU A 49 -3.91 -12.88 -18.50
C GLU A 49 -3.08 -12.21 -19.62
N ALA A 50 -3.43 -10.98 -19.99
CA ALA A 50 -2.67 -10.17 -20.96
C ALA A 50 -1.35 -9.61 -20.38
N GLY A 51 -1.12 -9.78 -19.07
CA GLY A 51 0.06 -9.28 -18.37
C GLY A 51 -0.03 -7.81 -17.96
N GLU A 52 -1.18 -7.17 -18.12
CA GLU A 52 -1.46 -5.80 -17.71
C GLU A 52 -1.66 -5.73 -16.20
N VAL A 53 -1.22 -4.65 -15.57
CA VAL A 53 -1.46 -4.45 -14.13
C VAL A 53 -2.91 -4.03 -13.95
N VAL A 54 -3.68 -4.81 -13.20
CA VAL A 54 -5.10 -4.54 -12.92
C VAL A 54 -5.36 -4.14 -11.47
N GLY A 55 -4.48 -4.53 -10.54
CA GLY A 55 -4.59 -4.16 -9.14
C GLY A 55 -3.27 -4.07 -8.42
N ILE A 56 -3.24 -3.29 -7.34
CA ILE A 56 -2.09 -3.12 -6.46
C ILE A 56 -2.56 -3.26 -5.02
N MET A 57 -1.83 -4.02 -4.21
CA MET A 57 -2.01 -4.05 -2.76
C MET A 57 -1.50 -2.73 -2.18
N ASP A 58 -2.42 -1.87 -1.78
CA ASP A 58 -2.11 -0.56 -1.23
C ASP A 58 -1.43 -0.70 0.14
N TYR A 59 -0.22 -0.16 0.25
CA TYR A 59 0.57 -0.32 1.46
C TYR A 59 0.08 0.56 2.61
N TYR A 60 -0.69 1.61 2.36
CA TYR A 60 -1.28 2.41 3.42
C TYR A 60 -2.54 1.73 3.94
N PHE A 61 -3.51 1.46 3.06
CA PHE A 61 -4.82 0.91 3.42
C PHE A 61 -4.83 -0.61 3.68
N LYS A 62 -3.79 -1.34 3.25
CA LYS A 62 -3.66 -2.79 3.40
C LYS A 62 -4.77 -3.60 2.70
N VAL A 63 -5.25 -3.08 1.56
CA VAL A 63 -6.27 -3.71 0.71
C VAL A 63 -5.82 -3.68 -0.75
N TRP A 64 -6.40 -4.56 -1.57
CA TRP A 64 -6.25 -4.53 -3.02
C TRP A 64 -7.13 -3.43 -3.60
N LEU A 65 -6.53 -2.56 -4.42
CA LEU A 65 -7.25 -1.50 -5.13
C LEU A 65 -7.06 -1.66 -6.65
N PRO A 66 -8.13 -1.49 -7.45
CA PRO A 66 -8.08 -1.61 -8.89
C PRO A 66 -7.44 -0.35 -9.52
N VAL A 67 -6.44 -0.53 -10.38
CA VAL A 67 -5.67 0.61 -10.93
C VAL A 67 -6.45 1.43 -11.97
N ALA A 68 -7.57 0.91 -12.47
CA ALA A 68 -8.45 1.63 -13.39
C ALA A 68 -9.25 2.74 -12.68
N PHE A 69 -9.61 2.52 -11.41
CA PHE A 69 -10.44 3.44 -10.62
C PHE A 69 -9.64 4.24 -9.59
N VAL A 70 -8.47 3.73 -9.19
CA VAL A 70 -7.65 4.34 -8.14
C VAL A 70 -6.36 4.90 -8.73
N GLU A 71 -6.09 6.18 -8.43
CA GLU A 71 -4.92 6.86 -8.97
C GLU A 71 -3.63 6.52 -8.21
N TYR A 72 -2.60 6.10 -8.96
CA TYR A 72 -1.26 5.84 -8.46
C TYR A 72 -0.23 6.77 -9.08
N GLY A 73 0.80 7.13 -8.29
CA GLY A 73 1.98 7.80 -8.83
C GLY A 73 2.89 6.84 -9.61
N ALA A 74 3.52 7.32 -10.67
CA ALA A 74 4.49 6.54 -11.44
C ALA A 74 5.77 6.25 -10.63
N LYS A 75 6.34 5.05 -10.81
CA LYS A 75 7.63 4.64 -10.24
C LYS A 75 8.38 3.77 -11.24
N ALA A 76 9.28 4.40 -12.00
CA ALA A 76 10.00 3.77 -13.11
C ALA A 76 10.73 2.46 -12.75
N ASN A 77 11.20 2.34 -11.50
CA ASN A 77 11.97 1.18 -11.04
C ASN A 77 11.12 0.14 -10.29
N SER A 78 9.78 0.22 -10.31
CA SER A 78 8.93 -0.78 -9.70
C SER A 78 8.48 -1.84 -10.70
N ALA A 79 8.15 -3.03 -10.19
CA ALA A 79 7.66 -4.13 -11.02
C ALA A 79 6.35 -3.80 -11.75
N SER A 80 5.52 -2.89 -11.24
CA SER A 80 4.27 -2.43 -11.86
C SER A 80 4.44 -1.15 -12.70
N GLY A 81 5.56 -0.44 -12.60
CA GLY A 81 5.69 0.94 -13.08
C GLY A 81 4.96 1.98 -12.22
N LEU A 82 4.28 1.54 -11.14
CA LEU A 82 3.49 2.36 -10.22
C LEU A 82 4.02 2.26 -8.78
N ASN A 83 3.66 3.22 -7.95
CA ASN A 83 3.88 3.16 -6.50
C ASN A 83 3.04 2.07 -5.84
N THR A 84 3.45 1.62 -4.66
CA THR A 84 2.70 0.65 -3.84
C THR A 84 1.65 1.32 -2.95
N MET A 85 1.59 2.65 -2.95
CA MET A 85 0.55 3.44 -2.30
C MET A 85 -0.12 4.29 -3.37
N CYS A 86 -1.44 4.34 -3.36
CA CYS A 86 -2.22 5.26 -4.16
C CYS A 86 -1.94 6.69 -3.71
N LYS A 87 -2.36 7.67 -4.50
CA LYS A 87 -2.13 9.08 -4.15
C LYS A 87 -2.83 9.47 -2.84
N LEU A 88 -4.04 8.97 -2.61
CA LEU A 88 -4.75 9.22 -1.35
C LEU A 88 -3.99 8.66 -0.14
N GLY A 89 -3.57 7.39 -0.20
CA GLY A 89 -2.79 6.76 0.86
C GLY A 89 -1.47 7.49 1.11
N THR A 90 -0.79 7.92 0.04
CA THR A 90 0.43 8.73 0.14
C THR A 90 0.17 10.08 0.83
N SER A 91 -0.94 10.75 0.50
CA SER A 91 -1.33 12.02 1.11
C SER A 91 -1.62 11.88 2.61
N LEU A 92 -2.42 10.87 3.00
CA LEU A 92 -2.75 10.59 4.38
C LEU A 92 -1.52 10.21 5.20
N TRP A 93 -0.69 9.31 4.67
CA TRP A 93 0.58 8.94 5.31
C TRP A 93 1.49 10.15 5.51
N THR A 94 1.62 11.01 4.49
CA THR A 94 2.44 12.22 4.59
C THR A 94 1.91 13.18 5.64
N LYS A 95 0.58 13.34 5.73
CA LYS A 95 -0.07 14.13 6.78
C LYS A 95 0.26 13.57 8.17
N GLN A 96 0.10 12.27 8.39
CA GLN A 96 0.42 11.63 9.67
C GLN A 96 1.88 11.82 10.07
N GLN A 97 2.83 11.66 9.14
CA GLN A 97 4.24 11.89 9.41
C GLN A 97 4.52 13.34 9.80
N ARG A 98 3.83 14.30 9.14
CA ARG A 98 3.95 15.72 9.46
C ARG A 98 3.39 16.04 10.84
N GLU A 99 2.18 15.58 11.16
CA GLU A 99 1.58 15.81 12.47
C GLU A 99 2.40 15.15 13.58
N PHE A 100 2.92 13.95 13.36
CA PHE A 100 3.83 13.29 14.29
C PHE A 100 5.10 14.09 14.55
N LYS A 101 5.74 14.60 13.48
CA LYS A 101 6.94 15.42 13.62
C LYS A 101 6.63 16.72 14.38
N LYS A 102 5.52 17.39 14.03
CA LYS A 102 5.07 18.61 14.70
C LYS A 102 4.80 18.37 16.18
N GLY A 103 4.07 17.31 16.53
CA GLY A 103 3.78 16.95 17.91
C GLY A 103 5.04 16.63 18.72
N LYS A 104 6.07 16.04 18.10
CA LYS A 104 7.38 15.85 18.75
C LYS A 104 8.12 17.16 19.01
N GLU A 105 8.06 18.11 18.08
CA GLU A 105 8.65 19.43 18.26
C GLU A 105 7.92 20.19 19.39
N GLU A 106 6.58 20.19 19.38
CA GLU A 106 5.74 20.78 20.43
C GLU A 106 5.98 20.13 21.81
N LEU A 107 6.16 18.81 21.87
CA LEU A 107 6.49 18.12 23.11
C LEU A 107 7.83 18.61 23.70
N LEU A 108 8.84 18.83 22.85
CA LEU A 108 10.13 19.37 23.32
C LEU A 108 9.98 20.79 23.84
N ASP A 109 9.19 21.63 23.18
CA ASP A 109 8.90 22.98 23.62
C ASP A 109 8.17 22.99 24.98
N ASN A 110 7.17 22.11 25.16
CA ASN A 110 6.43 21.97 26.41
C ASN A 110 7.31 21.46 27.57
N VAL A 111 8.24 20.54 27.30
CA VAL A 111 9.23 20.09 28.30
C VAL A 111 10.17 21.22 28.69
N ALA A 112 10.62 22.02 27.72
CA ALA A 112 11.48 23.18 27.98
C ALA A 112 10.75 24.30 28.75
N ALA A 113 9.45 24.47 28.51
CA ALA A 113 8.58 25.40 29.23
C ALA A 113 8.22 24.91 30.65
N GLY A 114 8.35 23.60 30.92
CA GLY A 114 7.97 22.97 32.17
C GLY A 114 6.49 22.57 32.25
N ASP A 115 5.77 22.63 31.12
CA ASP A 115 4.36 22.23 31.00
C ASP A 115 4.19 20.70 30.96
N VAL A 116 5.24 19.97 30.60
CA VAL A 116 5.30 18.50 30.60
C VAL A 116 6.45 18.04 31.49
N LEU A 117 6.17 17.14 32.43
CA LEU A 117 7.18 16.58 33.30
C LEU A 117 8.01 15.51 32.57
N PRO A 118 9.30 15.32 32.91
CA PRO A 118 10.14 14.28 32.31
C PRO A 118 9.56 12.86 32.38
N THR A 119 8.75 12.58 33.40
CA THR A 119 8.06 11.29 33.59
C THR A 119 6.88 11.06 32.64
N GLU A 120 6.36 12.12 32.01
CA GLU A 120 5.20 12.09 31.13
C GLU A 120 5.59 12.00 29.64
N ILE A 121 6.85 12.29 29.31
CA ILE A 121 7.38 12.31 27.94
C ILE A 121 7.08 11.00 27.19
N GLN A 122 7.28 9.85 27.85
CA GLN A 122 7.08 8.57 27.17
C GLN A 122 5.61 8.35 26.78
N GLN A 123 4.67 8.71 27.66
CA GLN A 123 3.24 8.58 27.36
C GLN A 123 2.86 9.46 26.15
N HIS A 124 3.32 10.72 26.12
CA HIS A 124 3.07 11.59 24.97
C HIS A 124 3.69 11.07 23.66
N LEU A 125 4.87 10.46 23.73
CA LEU A 125 5.48 9.82 22.56
C LEU A 125 4.67 8.61 22.08
N ASP A 126 4.14 7.82 23.01
CA ASP A 126 3.30 6.66 22.70
C ASP A 126 1.98 7.11 22.06
N ASP A 127 1.35 8.17 22.58
CA ASP A 127 0.12 8.74 22.01
C ASP A 127 0.34 9.27 20.58
N LEU A 128 1.49 9.94 20.34
CA LEU A 128 1.87 10.41 19.01
C LEU A 128 2.13 9.24 18.05
N GLU A 129 2.77 8.18 18.52
CA GLU A 129 3.03 6.96 17.75
C GLU A 129 1.71 6.24 17.40
N GLU A 130 0.77 6.14 18.34
CA GLU A 130 -0.56 5.58 18.11
C GLU A 130 -1.32 6.39 17.05
N ALA A 131 -1.34 7.73 17.18
CA ALA A 131 -1.99 8.62 16.22
C ALA A 131 -1.35 8.52 14.81
N ARG A 132 -0.02 8.39 14.74
CA ARG A 132 0.70 8.19 13.47
C ARG A 132 0.40 6.82 12.84
N GLY A 133 0.23 5.80 13.67
CA GLY A 133 -0.03 4.42 13.24
C GLY A 133 -1.47 4.14 12.84
N PHE A 134 -2.41 5.03 13.17
CA PHE A 134 -3.82 4.90 12.82
C PHE A 134 -4.01 4.87 11.30
N ILE A 135 -4.74 3.88 10.78
CA ILE A 135 -5.06 3.77 9.35
C ILE A 135 -6.57 3.79 9.22
N ALA A 136 -7.11 4.84 8.60
CA ALA A 136 -8.53 4.91 8.25
C ALA A 136 -8.86 3.94 7.11
N ALA A 137 -10.12 3.47 7.06
CA ALA A 137 -10.62 2.70 5.93
C ALA A 137 -10.53 3.51 4.63
N TYR A 138 -10.42 2.81 3.50
CA TYR A 138 -10.52 3.45 2.19
C TYR A 138 -11.93 4.04 2.01
N PRO A 139 -12.08 5.27 1.47
CA PRO A 139 -13.36 5.97 1.46
C PRO A 139 -14.42 5.38 0.54
N ILE A 140 -14.04 4.50 -0.40
CA ILE A 140 -14.96 3.78 -1.30
C ILE A 140 -14.82 2.27 -1.00
N PRO A 141 -15.53 1.74 0.00
CA PRO A 141 -15.36 0.35 0.47
C PRO A 141 -15.47 -0.70 -0.64
N GLU A 142 -16.30 -0.44 -1.65
CA GLU A 142 -16.55 -1.32 -2.80
C GLU A 142 -15.33 -1.45 -3.72
N LEU A 143 -14.35 -0.57 -3.61
CA LEU A 143 -13.06 -0.68 -4.30
C LEU A 143 -11.95 -1.29 -3.42
N ALA A 144 -12.23 -1.55 -2.15
CA ALA A 144 -11.26 -1.99 -1.15
C ALA A 144 -11.34 -3.51 -0.92
N PHE A 145 -10.68 -4.27 -1.81
CA PHE A 145 -10.80 -5.72 -1.82
C PHE A 145 -9.82 -6.40 -0.85
N ALA A 146 -10.28 -7.47 -0.18
CA ALA A 146 -9.43 -8.26 0.71
C ALA A 146 -8.48 -9.19 -0.07
N SER A 147 -8.88 -9.61 -1.27
CA SER A 147 -8.12 -10.50 -2.14
C SER A 147 -8.22 -10.09 -3.61
N THR A 148 -7.34 -10.64 -4.44
CA THR A 148 -7.42 -10.45 -5.90
C THR A 148 -8.62 -11.19 -6.49
N GLU A 149 -9.07 -12.29 -5.87
CA GLU A 149 -10.24 -13.06 -6.32
C GLU A 149 -11.52 -12.23 -6.17
N ASP A 150 -11.67 -11.52 -5.05
CA ASP A 150 -12.80 -10.62 -4.82
C ASP A 150 -12.80 -9.47 -5.82
N MET A 151 -11.62 -8.92 -6.12
CA MET A 151 -11.46 -7.85 -7.09
C MET A 151 -11.76 -8.32 -8.53
N ASP A 152 -11.29 -9.51 -8.91
CA ASP A 152 -11.54 -10.08 -10.25
C ASP A 152 -13.02 -10.48 -10.44
N ALA A 153 -13.75 -10.73 -9.34
CA ALA A 153 -15.19 -11.02 -9.36
C ALA A 153 -16.07 -9.77 -9.45
N ALA A 154 -15.54 -8.58 -9.11
CA ALA A 154 -16.25 -7.33 -9.22
C ALA A 154 -16.38 -6.89 -10.69
N THR A 155 -17.52 -6.30 -11.05
CA THR A 155 -17.71 -5.76 -12.39
C THR A 155 -17.29 -4.30 -12.46
N ASP A 156 -16.84 -3.86 -13.64
CA ASP A 156 -16.53 -2.44 -13.87
C ASP A 156 -17.75 -1.56 -13.62
N GLU A 157 -18.96 -2.03 -13.96
CA GLU A 157 -20.22 -1.31 -13.72
C GLU A 157 -20.46 -1.07 -12.22
N ASP A 158 -20.24 -2.07 -11.38
CA ASP A 158 -20.39 -1.94 -9.92
C ASP A 158 -19.37 -0.96 -9.35
N MET A 159 -18.12 -1.02 -9.83
CA MET A 159 -17.04 -0.15 -9.39
C MET A 159 -17.25 1.30 -9.84
N GLU A 160 -17.71 1.53 -11.07
CA GLU A 160 -18.10 2.85 -11.59
C GLU A 160 -19.24 3.45 -10.77
N ALA A 161 -20.27 2.65 -10.48
CA ALA A 161 -21.39 3.09 -9.66
C ALA A 161 -20.96 3.49 -8.25
N ALA A 162 -20.03 2.74 -7.64
CA ALA A 162 -19.48 3.09 -6.32
C ALA A 162 -18.68 4.41 -6.34
N VAL A 163 -17.87 4.63 -7.39
CA VAL A 163 -17.15 5.89 -7.57
C VAL A 163 -18.12 7.06 -7.74
N GLN A 164 -19.17 6.90 -8.55
CA GLN A 164 -20.16 7.94 -8.77
C GLN A 164 -20.93 8.26 -7.49
N ALA A 165 -21.38 7.24 -6.75
CA ALA A 165 -22.08 7.44 -5.48
C ALA A 165 -21.22 8.19 -4.45
N TYR A 166 -19.92 7.92 -4.42
CA TYR A 166 -18.98 8.65 -3.57
C TYR A 166 -18.83 10.12 -4.02
N GLN A 167 -18.75 10.38 -5.32
CA GLN A 167 -18.68 11.75 -5.85
C GLN A 167 -19.96 12.53 -5.55
N ASP A 168 -21.13 11.93 -5.77
CA ASP A 168 -22.43 12.55 -5.47
C ASP A 168 -22.53 12.92 -3.98
N ALA A 169 -22.06 12.05 -3.08
CA ALA A 169 -22.04 12.31 -1.65
C ALA A 169 -21.08 13.47 -1.27
N LEU A 170 -19.96 13.62 -1.96
CA LEU A 170 -19.04 14.75 -1.75
C LEU A 170 -19.68 16.07 -2.22
N ASP A 171 -20.34 16.05 -3.38
CA ASP A 171 -21.01 17.22 -3.94
C ASP A 171 -22.18 17.67 -3.05
N GLU A 172 -22.96 16.73 -2.51
CA GLU A 172 -24.03 17.02 -1.55
C GLU A 172 -23.47 17.63 -0.25
N ALA A 173 -22.42 17.04 0.32
CA ALA A 173 -21.79 17.56 1.54
C ALA A 173 -21.18 18.96 1.33
N GLU A 174 -20.63 19.24 0.15
CA GLU A 174 -20.13 20.57 -0.19
C GLU A 174 -21.29 21.58 -0.34
N ALA A 175 -22.39 21.19 -0.98
CA ALA A 175 -23.57 22.04 -1.09
C ALA A 175 -24.18 22.38 0.28
N GLU A 176 -24.25 21.40 1.19
CA GLU A 176 -24.69 21.61 2.57
C GLU A 176 -23.78 22.58 3.33
N ARG A 177 -22.45 22.42 3.18
CA ARG A 177 -21.47 23.33 3.80
C ARG A 177 -21.65 24.76 3.31
N ILE A 178 -21.80 24.96 2.00
CA ILE A 178 -22.02 26.28 1.40
C ILE A 178 -23.34 26.89 1.90
N ALA A 179 -24.40 26.09 2.00
CA ALA A 179 -25.69 26.56 2.52
C ALA A 179 -25.62 26.97 4.00
N ALA A 180 -24.87 26.21 4.81
CA ALA A 180 -24.64 26.53 6.22
C ALA A 180 -23.82 27.82 6.40
N GLU A 181 -22.73 27.97 5.63
CA GLU A 181 -21.91 29.19 5.63
C GLU A 181 -22.75 30.42 5.24
N ALA A 182 -23.64 30.29 4.24
CA ALA A 182 -24.53 31.38 3.84
C ALA A 182 -25.60 31.73 4.91
N ALA A 183 -26.05 30.76 5.70
CA ALA A 183 -27.01 30.98 6.77
C ALA A 183 -26.39 31.60 8.04
N GLU A 184 -25.07 31.46 8.24
CA GLU A 184 -24.34 32.12 9.33
C GLU A 184 -24.01 33.60 9.02
N GLU A 185 -24.10 34.02 7.75
CA GLU A 185 -23.85 35.40 7.30
C GLU A 185 -25.11 36.29 7.27
N GLU A 186 -26.32 35.75 7.48
CA GLU A 186 -27.60 36.48 7.63
C GLU A 186 -27.96 36.81 9.10
#